data_AF-A0A0K0FZZ2-F1
#
_entry.id   AF-A0A0K0FZZ2-F1
#
_cell.length_a   1.000
_cell.length_b   1.000
_cell.length_c   1.000
_cell.angle_alpha   90.00
_cell.angle_beta   90.00
_cell.angle_gamma   90.00
#
_symmetry.space_group_name_H-M   'P 1'
#
loop_
_entity.id
_entity.type
_entity.pdbx_description
1 polymer ?
#
loop_
_entity_poly.entity_id
_entity_poly.type
_entity_poly.pdbx_seq_one_letter_code
_entity_poly.pdbx_strand_id
1 'polypeptide(L)'
;MANYLKFLSKSVSSLAHCRNFSKFTQTLHNVYDPRIFIEPTLDYEELQKPIAEDDERKHYHAKAMGFDQTPVFYRNHTIDKLVRVFMKDGKKDVVRTHVLEAIEIVKRRQYKAWIKASDKEKETIELNPFVIAEKAINNCRPLLKLVPITRGGITYQVPSPISEDEAEFRAMKMMRDVCRIKAKRGNSDLPNMLASELLGAFKNEGLTIQAKQDFHKVCEANKAYVQYRG
;
A
#
# COMPACT_ATOMS: atom_id res chain seq x y z
N MET A 1 17.04 13.78 -12.99
CA MET A 1 16.67 12.35 -13.03
C MET A 1 17.29 11.52 -11.90
N ALA A 2 17.28 11.97 -10.64
CA ALA A 2 17.91 11.19 -9.55
C ALA A 2 17.34 11.46 -8.14
N ASN A 3 16.15 12.07 -7.99
CA ASN A 3 15.72 12.54 -6.67
C ASN A 3 15.15 11.44 -5.76
N TYR A 4 14.59 10.37 -6.31
CA TYR A 4 14.08 9.26 -5.50
C TYR A 4 15.22 8.36 -4.98
N LEU A 5 16.17 8.00 -5.85
CA LEU A 5 17.33 7.17 -5.51
C LEU A 5 18.37 7.90 -4.64
N LYS A 6 18.59 9.21 -4.84
CA LYS A 6 19.47 10.01 -3.95
C LYS A 6 18.94 10.10 -2.51
N PHE A 7 17.64 9.90 -2.29
CA PHE A 7 17.05 9.91 -0.94
C PHE A 7 17.10 8.53 -0.28
N LEU A 8 17.01 7.43 -1.04
CA LEU A 8 17.35 6.10 -0.55
C LEU A 8 18.83 6.00 -0.16
N SER A 9 19.74 6.59 -0.96
CA SER A 9 21.17 6.58 -0.64
C SER A 9 21.57 7.47 0.54
N LYS A 10 20.92 8.63 0.73
CA LYS A 10 21.11 9.49 1.92
C LYS A 10 20.56 8.90 3.21
N SER A 11 19.73 7.85 3.16
CA SER A 11 19.33 7.13 4.37
C SER A 11 20.37 6.11 4.82
N VAL A 12 21.35 5.77 3.99
CA VAL A 12 22.37 4.75 4.34
C VAL A 12 23.47 5.35 5.23
N SER A 13 23.77 6.65 5.08
CA SER A 13 24.86 7.32 5.81
C SER A 13 24.45 8.13 7.05
N SER A 14 23.15 8.29 7.34
CA SER A 14 22.64 8.91 8.60
C SER A 14 22.02 7.91 9.58
N LEU A 15 22.16 6.61 9.32
CA LEU A 15 21.71 5.52 10.19
C LEU A 15 22.54 5.34 11.48
N ALA A 16 23.45 6.28 11.79
CA ALA A 16 24.14 6.35 13.07
C ALA A 16 23.37 7.12 14.15
N HIS A 17 22.10 7.48 13.92
CA HIS A 17 21.17 7.65 15.03
C HIS A 17 20.64 6.27 15.38
N CYS A 18 21.33 5.60 16.30
CA CYS A 18 20.89 4.39 16.95
C CYS A 18 19.45 4.59 17.39
N ARG A 19 18.50 4.09 16.60
CA ARG A 19 17.21 3.74 17.16
C ARG A 19 17.56 2.68 18.19
N ASN A 20 17.56 3.07 19.45
CA ASN A 20 17.37 2.16 20.56
C ASN A 20 15.98 1.56 20.37
N PHE A 21 15.85 0.66 19.39
CA PHE A 21 14.86 -0.39 19.49
C PHE A 21 15.22 -1.08 20.78
N SER A 22 14.36 -0.90 21.78
CA SER A 22 14.33 -1.73 22.97
C SER A 22 14.69 -3.16 22.55
N LYS A 23 15.81 -3.67 23.05
CA LYS A 23 16.17 -5.09 22.90
C LYS A 23 15.17 -6.02 23.59
N PHE A 24 14.13 -5.48 24.23
CA PHE A 24 12.89 -6.17 24.54
C PHE A 24 11.90 -6.03 23.38
N THR A 25 12.05 -6.88 22.38
CA THR A 25 11.01 -7.18 21.38
C THR A 25 11.13 -8.68 21.11
N GLN A 26 10.12 -9.52 21.11
CA GLN A 26 8.68 -9.48 21.32
C GLN A 26 8.35 -10.87 21.87
N THR A 27 7.23 -11.07 22.57
CA THR A 27 6.75 -12.42 22.87
C THR A 27 6.66 -13.24 21.58
N LEU A 28 7.55 -14.22 21.39
CA LEU A 28 7.58 -15.15 20.25
C LEU A 28 6.40 -16.15 20.29
N HIS A 29 5.52 -16.02 21.27
CA HIS A 29 4.36 -16.88 21.42
C HIS A 29 3.13 -16.19 20.83
N ASN A 30 2.63 -16.77 19.75
CA ASN A 30 1.27 -16.50 19.31
C ASN A 30 0.32 -17.11 20.34
N VAL A 31 -0.64 -16.33 20.82
CA VAL A 31 -1.66 -16.80 21.77
C VAL A 31 -2.53 -17.90 21.13
N TYR A 32 -2.70 -17.86 19.81
CA TYR A 32 -3.46 -18.85 19.05
C TYR A 32 -2.54 -19.94 18.50
N ASP A 33 -2.73 -21.18 18.94
CA ASP A 33 -2.08 -22.36 18.37
C ASP A 33 -2.66 -22.65 16.96
N PRO A 34 -1.86 -22.66 15.89
CA PRO A 34 -2.34 -22.94 14.53
C PRO A 34 -2.96 -24.34 14.35
N ARG A 35 -2.70 -25.29 15.26
CA ARG A 35 -3.31 -26.64 15.21
C ARG A 35 -4.72 -26.69 15.77
N ILE A 36 -5.11 -25.67 16.52
CA ILE A 36 -6.38 -25.63 17.25
C ILE A 36 -7.26 -24.50 16.71
N PHE A 37 -6.64 -23.41 16.24
CA PHE A 37 -7.35 -22.19 15.87
C PHE A 37 -7.27 -21.88 14.37
N ILE A 38 -8.43 -21.59 13.79
CA ILE A 38 -8.60 -21.13 12.41
C ILE A 38 -8.95 -19.64 12.34
N GLU A 39 -8.64 -19.00 11.21
CA GLU A 39 -9.06 -17.63 10.96
C GLU A 39 -10.59 -17.53 10.86
N PRO A 40 -11.21 -16.44 11.36
CA PRO A 40 -12.65 -16.26 11.26
C PRO A 40 -13.07 -15.96 9.83
N THR A 41 -14.19 -16.55 9.41
CA THR A 41 -14.82 -16.24 8.13
C THR A 41 -15.51 -14.88 8.19
N LEU A 42 -15.19 -14.01 7.24
CA LEU A 42 -15.72 -12.65 7.20
C LEU A 42 -16.89 -12.50 6.23
N ASP A 43 -16.92 -13.29 5.16
CA ASP A 43 -17.91 -13.09 4.11
C ASP A 43 -19.28 -13.63 4.54
N TYR A 44 -20.28 -12.73 4.57
CA TYR A 44 -21.66 -13.10 4.95
C TYR A 44 -22.23 -14.19 4.05
N GLU A 45 -21.94 -14.12 2.75
CA GLU A 45 -22.40 -15.12 1.78
C GLU A 45 -21.82 -16.50 2.08
N GLU A 46 -20.59 -16.57 2.58
CA GLU A 46 -19.98 -17.84 2.99
C GLU A 46 -20.58 -18.37 4.28
N LEU A 47 -20.94 -17.48 5.22
CA LEU A 47 -21.58 -17.87 6.48
C LEU A 47 -23.02 -18.40 6.27
N GLN A 48 -23.70 -17.97 5.21
CA GLN A 48 -25.04 -18.46 4.87
C GLN A 48 -25.03 -19.84 4.21
N LYS A 49 -23.90 -20.24 3.61
CA LYS A 49 -23.79 -21.55 2.97
C LYS A 49 -23.82 -22.65 4.03
N PRO A 50 -24.52 -23.78 3.78
CA PRO A 50 -24.48 -24.92 4.68
C PRO A 50 -23.03 -25.42 4.80
N ILE A 51 -22.61 -25.72 6.02
CA ILE A 51 -21.25 -26.19 6.31
C ILE A 51 -21.10 -27.60 5.75
N ALA A 52 -20.08 -27.82 4.91
CA ALA A 52 -19.78 -29.13 4.34
C ALA A 52 -19.44 -30.16 5.44
N GLU A 53 -19.55 -31.46 5.12
CA GLU A 53 -19.24 -32.51 6.10
C GLU A 53 -17.78 -32.42 6.56
N ASP A 54 -16.86 -32.26 5.61
CA ASP A 54 -15.40 -32.20 5.78
C ASP A 54 -14.83 -30.81 6.11
N ASP A 55 -15.66 -29.86 6.54
CA ASP A 55 -15.20 -28.49 6.82
C ASP A 55 -14.41 -28.41 8.14
N GLU A 56 -13.20 -27.84 8.06
CA GLU A 56 -12.30 -27.55 9.18
C GLU A 56 -13.00 -26.80 10.33
N ARG A 57 -13.99 -25.95 10.03
CA ARG A 57 -14.73 -25.14 11.02
C ARG A 57 -15.44 -25.96 12.10
N LYS A 58 -15.70 -27.25 11.88
CA LYS A 58 -16.32 -28.13 12.89
C LYS A 58 -15.34 -28.62 13.95
N HIS A 59 -14.06 -28.71 13.60
CA HIS A 59 -13.03 -29.33 14.43
C HIS A 59 -12.12 -28.32 15.12
N TYR A 60 -11.98 -27.13 14.54
CA TYR A 60 -11.12 -26.07 15.06
C TYR A 60 -11.93 -24.93 15.71
N HIS A 61 -11.28 -24.20 16.62
CA HIS A 61 -11.82 -22.99 17.23
C HIS A 61 -11.57 -21.77 16.33
N ALA A 62 -12.55 -20.89 16.19
CA ALA A 62 -12.33 -19.62 15.48
C ALA A 62 -11.52 -18.64 16.35
N LYS A 63 -10.54 -17.97 15.75
CA LYS A 63 -9.88 -16.83 16.41
C LYS A 63 -10.86 -15.68 16.58
N ALA A 64 -10.62 -14.83 17.57
CA ALA A 64 -11.34 -13.57 17.68
C ALA A 64 -11.07 -12.69 16.45
N MET A 65 -12.11 -12.07 15.90
CA MET A 65 -11.96 -11.15 14.77
C MET A 65 -11.07 -9.96 15.14
N GLY A 66 -10.15 -9.63 14.23
CA GLY A 66 -9.42 -8.38 14.30
C GLY A 66 -10.36 -7.18 14.21
N PHE A 67 -9.99 -6.04 14.80
CA PHE A 67 -10.74 -4.78 14.67
C PHE A 67 -10.96 -4.36 13.20
N ASP A 68 -10.08 -4.80 12.31
CA ASP A 68 -10.14 -4.55 10.89
C ASP A 68 -10.99 -5.52 10.09
N GLN A 69 -11.10 -6.74 10.56
CA GLN A 69 -11.88 -7.82 9.96
C GLN A 69 -13.35 -7.60 10.31
N THR A 70 -14.07 -6.88 9.45
CA THR A 70 -15.51 -6.62 9.62
C THR A 70 -16.21 -6.86 8.30
N PRO A 71 -17.37 -7.52 8.33
CA PRO A 71 -18.11 -7.92 7.13
C PRO A 71 -18.95 -6.76 6.55
N VAL A 72 -18.71 -5.53 6.98
CA VAL A 72 -19.58 -4.39 6.72
C VAL A 72 -19.37 -3.86 5.30
N PHE A 73 -20.45 -3.79 4.50
CA PHE A 73 -20.40 -3.52 3.06
C PHE A 73 -19.71 -2.21 2.64
N TYR A 74 -19.74 -1.17 3.49
CA TYR A 74 -19.10 0.12 3.17
C TYR A 74 -17.60 0.16 3.51
N ARG A 75 -17.07 -0.89 4.16
CA ARG A 75 -15.67 -0.94 4.58
C ARG A 75 -14.81 -1.41 3.43
N ASN A 76 -13.85 -0.57 3.02
CA ASN A 76 -12.94 -0.89 1.93
C ASN A 76 -11.56 -1.32 2.47
N HIS A 77 -11.14 -2.56 2.13
CA HIS A 77 -9.88 -3.13 2.62
C HIS A 77 -8.64 -2.36 2.13
N THR A 78 -8.67 -1.85 0.90
CA THR A 78 -7.55 -1.13 0.28
C THR A 78 -7.36 0.22 0.97
N ILE A 79 -8.44 0.92 1.32
CA ILE A 79 -8.36 2.15 2.12
C ILE A 79 -7.84 1.87 3.54
N ASP A 80 -8.28 0.78 4.17
CA ASP A 80 -7.76 0.40 5.47
C ASP A 80 -6.26 0.06 5.43
N LYS A 81 -5.79 -0.66 4.40
CA LYS A 81 -4.37 -0.90 4.14
C LYS A 81 -3.63 0.43 3.96
N LEU A 82 -4.19 1.38 3.21
CA LEU A 82 -3.62 2.71 3.03
C LEU A 82 -3.47 3.48 4.35
N VAL A 83 -4.49 3.46 5.21
CA VAL A 83 -4.44 4.07 6.55
C VAL A 83 -3.31 3.45 7.37
N ARG A 84 -3.17 2.12 7.39
CA ARG A 84 -2.08 1.44 8.12
C ARG A 84 -0.70 1.83 7.58
N VAL A 85 -0.54 1.97 6.27
CA VAL A 85 0.75 2.36 5.64
C VAL A 85 1.15 3.79 6.03
N PHE A 86 0.18 4.72 6.09
CA PHE A 86 0.41 6.11 6.51
C PHE A 86 0.56 6.28 8.02
N MET A 87 -0.02 5.38 8.82
CA MET A 87 0.01 5.39 10.28
C MET A 87 1.45 5.45 10.82
N LYS A 88 1.63 6.26 11.87
CA LYS A 88 2.88 6.38 12.61
C LYS A 88 2.55 6.39 14.10
N ASP A 89 3.36 5.71 14.91
CA ASP A 89 3.27 5.72 16.38
C ASP A 89 1.88 5.31 16.90
N GLY A 90 1.20 4.38 16.20
CA GLY A 90 -0.12 3.86 16.59
C GLY A 90 -1.30 4.84 16.42
N LYS A 91 -1.08 6.03 15.86
CA LYS A 91 -2.10 7.07 15.69
C LYS A 91 -3.02 6.78 14.50
N LYS A 92 -3.89 5.78 14.64
CA LYS A 92 -4.80 5.33 13.58
C LYS A 92 -5.88 6.37 13.27
N ASP A 93 -6.51 6.93 14.29
CA ASP A 93 -7.68 7.80 14.11
C ASP A 93 -7.34 9.07 13.33
N VAL A 94 -6.23 9.73 13.68
CA VAL A 94 -5.73 10.93 12.97
C VAL A 94 -5.45 10.64 11.49
N VAL A 95 -4.86 9.48 11.18
CA VAL A 95 -4.59 9.13 9.78
C VAL A 95 -5.87 8.73 9.07
N ARG A 96 -6.79 8.05 9.75
CA ARG A 96 -8.10 7.69 9.20
C ARG A 96 -8.88 8.94 8.82
N THR A 97 -8.95 9.97 9.68
CA THR A 97 -9.61 11.23 9.36
C THR A 97 -8.99 11.87 8.12
N HIS A 98 -7.66 12.00 8.07
CA HIS A 98 -6.99 12.61 6.91
C HIS A 98 -7.15 11.84 5.59
N VAL A 99 -7.15 10.51 5.64
CA VAL A 99 -7.38 9.69 4.43
C VAL A 99 -8.83 9.83 3.96
N LEU A 100 -9.80 9.85 4.87
CA LEU A 100 -11.21 10.07 4.52
C LEU A 100 -11.44 11.49 3.98
N GLU A 101 -10.83 12.51 4.58
CA GLU A 101 -10.81 13.88 4.07
C GLU A 101 -10.20 13.95 2.66
N ALA A 102 -9.12 13.20 2.39
CA ALA A 102 -8.55 13.11 1.04
C ALA A 102 -9.54 12.52 0.02
N ILE A 103 -10.23 11.44 0.38
CA ILE A 103 -11.26 10.80 -0.46
C ILE A 103 -12.42 11.78 -0.72
N GLU A 104 -12.83 12.54 0.29
CA GLU A 104 -13.82 13.61 0.14
C GLU A 104 -13.36 14.69 -0.84
N ILE A 105 -12.10 15.15 -0.71
CA ILE A 105 -11.51 16.15 -1.63
C ILE A 105 -11.48 15.61 -3.06
N VAL A 106 -11.13 14.34 -3.26
CA VAL A 106 -11.19 13.67 -4.57
C VAL A 106 -12.61 13.74 -5.15
N LYS A 107 -13.61 13.35 -4.36
CA LYS A 107 -15.02 13.40 -4.78
C LYS A 107 -15.45 14.81 -5.15
N ARG A 108 -15.12 15.81 -4.32
CA ARG A 108 -15.44 17.22 -4.57
C ARG A 108 -14.78 17.73 -5.86
N ARG A 109 -13.52 17.37 -6.13
CA ARG A 109 -12.80 17.76 -7.35
C ARG A 109 -13.39 17.12 -8.60
N GLN A 110 -13.71 15.83 -8.55
CA GLN A 110 -14.33 15.12 -9.68
C GLN A 110 -15.74 15.63 -9.98
N TYR A 111 -16.55 15.87 -8.94
CA TYR A 111 -17.88 16.44 -9.12
C TYR A 111 -17.85 17.83 -9.77
N LYS A 112 -16.89 18.68 -9.38
CA LYS A 112 -16.66 19.99 -10.02
C LYS A 112 -16.22 19.85 -11.48
N ALA A 113 -15.41 18.84 -11.81
CA ALA A 113 -15.01 18.58 -13.19
C ALA A 113 -16.22 18.10 -14.03
N TRP A 114 -17.03 17.21 -13.47
CA TRP A 114 -18.24 16.67 -14.09
C TRP A 114 -19.29 17.75 -14.39
N ILE A 115 -19.52 18.70 -13.47
CA ILE A 115 -20.44 19.84 -13.70
C ILE A 115 -20.00 20.69 -14.90
N LYS A 116 -18.69 20.89 -15.07
CA LYS A 116 -18.13 21.75 -16.13
C LYS A 116 -17.97 21.02 -17.47
N ALA A 117 -18.07 19.70 -17.48
CA ALA A 117 -17.81 18.87 -18.63
C ALA A 117 -18.99 18.88 -19.61
N SER A 118 -18.69 18.65 -20.89
CA SER A 118 -19.71 18.38 -21.91
C SER A 118 -20.34 16.99 -21.72
N ASP A 119 -21.50 16.74 -22.32
CA ASP A 119 -22.24 15.49 -22.09
C ASP A 119 -21.42 14.23 -22.47
N LYS A 120 -20.57 14.32 -23.50
CA LYS A 120 -19.66 13.22 -23.89
C LYS A 120 -18.56 12.96 -22.85
N GLU A 121 -18.03 14.00 -22.23
CA GLU A 121 -16.97 13.89 -21.24
C GLU A 121 -17.50 13.40 -19.89
N LYS A 122 -18.76 13.72 -19.57
CA LYS A 122 -19.42 13.27 -18.33
C LYS A 122 -19.43 11.75 -18.19
N GLU A 123 -19.60 11.02 -19.30
CA GLU A 123 -19.58 9.55 -19.31
C GLU A 123 -18.19 8.96 -18.97
N THR A 124 -17.12 9.71 -19.24
CA THR A 124 -15.73 9.28 -18.97
C THR A 124 -15.28 9.60 -17.54
N ILE A 125 -15.94 10.53 -16.86
CA ILE A 125 -15.53 11.00 -15.53
C ILE A 125 -16.06 10.06 -14.45
N GLU A 126 -15.13 9.37 -13.81
CA GLU A 126 -15.43 8.59 -12.61
C GLU A 126 -15.76 9.48 -11.41
N LEU A 127 -16.95 9.29 -10.83
CA LEU A 127 -17.41 10.04 -9.65
C LEU A 127 -17.16 9.28 -8.34
N ASN A 128 -16.98 7.96 -8.40
CA ASN A 128 -16.73 7.15 -7.21
C ASN A 128 -15.26 7.30 -6.75
N PRO A 129 -15.00 7.95 -5.60
CA PRO A 129 -13.62 8.21 -5.17
C PRO A 129 -12.89 6.93 -4.70
N PHE A 130 -13.63 5.89 -4.32
CA PHE A 130 -13.04 4.60 -3.90
C PHE A 130 -12.47 3.85 -5.11
N VAL A 131 -13.23 3.78 -6.21
CA VAL A 131 -12.77 3.19 -7.48
C VAL A 131 -11.56 3.95 -8.02
N ILE A 132 -11.58 5.28 -7.93
CA ILE A 132 -10.42 6.11 -8.29
C ILE A 132 -9.20 5.72 -7.45
N ALA A 133 -9.36 5.58 -6.13
CA ALA A 133 -8.26 5.26 -5.23
C ALA A 133 -7.68 3.86 -5.51
N GLU A 134 -8.53 2.85 -5.71
CA GLU A 134 -8.11 1.49 -6.07
C GLU A 134 -7.36 1.46 -7.40
N LYS A 135 -7.92 2.09 -8.44
CA LYS A 135 -7.27 2.17 -9.76
C LYS A 135 -5.96 2.96 -9.69
N ALA A 136 -5.91 4.05 -8.93
CA ALA A 136 -4.70 4.83 -8.71
C ALA A 136 -3.59 3.99 -8.04
N ILE A 137 -3.94 3.23 -6.99
CA ILE A 137 -3.00 2.33 -6.32
C ILE A 137 -2.54 1.23 -7.28
N ASN A 138 -3.45 0.64 -8.05
CA ASN A 138 -3.13 -0.37 -9.06
C ASN A 138 -2.16 0.16 -10.12
N ASN A 139 -2.37 1.37 -10.61
CA ASN A 139 -1.45 2.04 -11.55
C ASN A 139 -0.06 2.26 -10.94
N CYS A 140 0.03 2.42 -9.61
CA CYS A 140 1.30 2.61 -8.89
C CYS A 140 2.03 1.30 -8.58
N ARG A 141 1.43 0.13 -8.81
CA ARG A 141 2.04 -1.18 -8.49
C ARG A 141 3.28 -1.45 -9.33
N PRO A 142 4.45 -1.71 -8.71
CA PRO A 142 5.61 -2.20 -9.44
C PRO A 142 5.44 -3.68 -9.81
N LEU A 143 5.98 -4.10 -10.95
CA LEU A 143 5.95 -5.50 -11.42
C LEU A 143 7.14 -6.34 -10.96
N LEU A 144 8.24 -5.68 -10.59
CA LEU A 144 9.47 -6.32 -10.15
C LEU A 144 9.87 -5.77 -8.79
N LYS A 145 10.72 -6.52 -8.09
CA LYS A 145 11.51 -6.08 -6.93
C LYS A 145 12.98 -6.39 -7.14
N LEU A 146 13.85 -5.63 -6.49
CA LEU A 146 15.27 -5.95 -6.39
C LEU A 146 15.48 -6.76 -5.11
N VAL A 147 16.12 -7.93 -5.25
CA VAL A 147 16.50 -8.82 -4.16
C VAL A 147 18.03 -8.79 -4.06
N PRO A 148 18.61 -8.47 -2.89
CA PRO A 148 20.06 -8.55 -2.72
C PRO A 148 20.50 -10.02 -2.67
N ILE A 149 21.43 -10.41 -3.55
CA ILE A 149 22.03 -11.75 -3.57
C ILE A 149 23.55 -11.60 -3.48
N THR A 150 24.17 -12.25 -2.50
CA THR A 150 25.62 -12.22 -2.31
C THR A 150 26.28 -13.40 -3.00
N ARG A 151 27.22 -13.13 -3.91
CA ARG A 151 28.04 -14.12 -4.61
C ARG A 151 29.48 -13.63 -4.63
N GLY A 152 30.43 -14.48 -4.22
CA GLY A 152 31.86 -14.14 -4.24
C GLY A 152 32.24 -12.89 -3.41
N GLY A 153 31.52 -12.62 -2.32
CA GLY A 153 31.78 -11.45 -1.45
C GLY A 153 31.17 -10.13 -1.92
N ILE A 154 30.53 -10.09 -3.09
CA ILE A 154 29.82 -8.90 -3.62
C ILE A 154 28.30 -9.14 -3.56
N THR A 155 27.54 -8.12 -3.19
CA THR A 155 26.06 -8.17 -3.16
C THR A 155 25.48 -7.52 -4.41
N TYR A 156 24.82 -8.32 -5.23
CA TYR A 156 24.14 -7.88 -6.45
C TYR A 156 22.67 -7.59 -6.18
N GLN A 157 22.11 -6.58 -6.85
CA GLN A 157 20.67 -6.30 -6.83
C GLN A 157 20.01 -7.05 -7.97
N VAL A 158 19.38 -8.17 -7.66
CA VAL A 158 18.80 -9.07 -8.66
C VAL A 158 17.31 -8.76 -8.83
N PRO A 159 16.85 -8.32 -10.01
CA PRO A 159 15.42 -8.16 -10.26
C PRO A 159 14.72 -9.49 -10.07
N SER A 160 13.53 -9.51 -9.49
CA SER A 160 12.67 -10.68 -9.22
C SER A 160 11.20 -10.29 -9.33
N PRO A 161 10.30 -11.20 -9.76
CA PRO A 161 8.86 -10.91 -9.74
C PRO A 161 8.38 -10.67 -8.31
N ILE A 162 7.35 -9.84 -8.18
CA ILE A 162 6.77 -9.45 -6.89
C ILE A 162 5.36 -10.07 -6.74
N SER A 163 5.00 -10.46 -5.51
CA SER A 163 3.64 -10.88 -5.20
C SER A 163 2.67 -9.69 -5.24
N GLU A 164 1.40 -9.95 -5.52
CA GLU A 164 0.33 -8.94 -5.59
C GLU A 164 0.22 -8.10 -4.30
N ASP A 165 0.16 -8.76 -3.14
CA ASP A 165 0.09 -8.07 -1.84
C ASP A 165 1.30 -7.18 -1.57
N GLU A 166 2.50 -7.66 -1.93
CA GLU A 166 3.73 -6.89 -1.75
C GLU A 166 3.77 -5.71 -2.73
N ALA A 167 3.25 -5.87 -3.94
CA ALA A 167 3.16 -4.80 -4.94
C ALA A 167 2.17 -3.70 -4.50
N GLU A 168 1.00 -4.08 -3.97
CA GLU A 168 0.02 -3.14 -3.39
C GLU A 168 0.65 -2.36 -2.24
N PHE A 169 1.33 -3.05 -1.31
CA PHE A 169 2.04 -2.41 -0.21
C PHE A 169 3.13 -1.43 -0.70
N ARG A 170 3.94 -1.83 -1.69
CA ARG A 170 4.97 -0.96 -2.26
C ARG A 170 4.38 0.27 -2.93
N ALA A 171 3.26 0.14 -3.64
CA ALA A 171 2.55 1.26 -4.25
C ALA A 171 2.10 2.29 -3.19
N MET A 172 1.39 1.84 -2.15
CA MET A 172 0.95 2.70 -1.05
C MET A 172 2.12 3.34 -0.31
N LYS A 173 3.21 2.58 -0.12
CA LYS A 173 4.44 3.06 0.51
C LYS A 173 5.09 4.17 -0.32
N MET A 174 5.15 4.02 -1.65
CA MET A 174 5.67 5.07 -2.55
C MET A 174 4.83 6.34 -2.45
N MET A 175 3.50 6.23 -2.48
CA MET A 175 2.60 7.39 -2.32
C MET A 175 2.86 8.13 -1.01
N ARG A 176 2.96 7.39 0.10
CA ARG A 176 3.28 7.95 1.42
C ARG A 176 4.62 8.67 1.44
N ASP A 177 5.64 8.05 0.85
CA ASP A 177 6.99 8.61 0.85
C ASP A 177 7.04 9.90 -0.01
N VAL A 178 6.29 9.95 -1.13
CA VAL A 178 6.07 11.18 -1.92
C VAL A 178 5.39 12.27 -1.10
N CYS A 179 4.30 11.96 -0.38
CA CYS A 179 3.63 12.93 0.50
C CYS A 179 4.57 13.45 1.58
N ARG A 180 5.40 12.59 2.18
CA ARG A 180 6.42 12.99 3.18
C ARG A 180 7.48 13.89 2.58
N ILE A 181 7.90 13.65 1.33
CA ILE A 181 8.84 14.52 0.62
C ILE A 181 8.21 15.90 0.38
N LYS A 182 6.95 15.96 -0.04
CA LYS A 182 6.23 17.23 -0.20
C LYS A 182 6.08 17.98 1.13
N ALA A 183 5.86 17.25 2.22
CA ALA A 183 5.78 17.83 3.55
C ALA A 183 7.09 18.48 4.00
N LYS A 184 8.23 17.82 3.74
CA LYS A 184 9.56 18.40 3.99
C LYS A 184 9.85 19.67 3.17
N ARG A 185 9.10 19.92 2.10
CA ARG A 185 9.22 21.13 1.25
C ARG A 185 8.25 22.25 1.66
N GLY A 186 7.55 22.11 2.80
CA GLY A 186 6.68 23.15 3.36
C GLY A 186 5.18 22.93 3.17
N ASN A 187 4.73 21.84 2.55
CA ASN A 187 3.31 21.52 2.46
C ASN A 187 2.83 20.83 3.75
N SER A 188 1.96 21.45 4.54
CA SER A 188 1.48 20.86 5.80
C SER A 188 0.23 19.99 5.64
N ASP A 189 -0.53 20.15 4.56
CA ASP A 189 -1.87 19.57 4.41
C ASP A 189 -1.85 18.19 3.74
N LEU A 190 -1.87 17.14 4.56
CA LEU A 190 -1.88 15.74 4.11
C LEU A 190 -3.09 15.39 3.24
N PRO A 191 -4.35 15.68 3.63
CA PRO A 191 -5.53 15.45 2.81
C PRO A 191 -5.40 15.96 1.37
N ASN A 192 -5.00 17.22 1.20
CA ASN A 192 -4.87 17.83 -0.13
C ASN A 192 -3.71 17.22 -0.94
N MET A 193 -2.59 16.91 -0.28
CA MET A 193 -1.45 16.25 -0.95
C MET A 193 -1.83 14.86 -1.44
N LEU A 194 -2.48 14.06 -0.59
CA LEU A 194 -2.89 12.69 -0.91
C LEU A 194 -3.94 12.67 -2.02
N ALA A 195 -4.96 13.55 -1.94
CA ALA A 195 -5.98 13.67 -2.99
C ALA A 195 -5.38 14.03 -4.36
N SER A 196 -4.37 14.90 -4.37
CA SER A 196 -3.68 15.29 -5.61
C SER A 196 -2.84 14.15 -6.19
N GLU A 197 -2.17 13.36 -5.34
CA GLU A 197 -1.43 12.18 -5.80
C GLU A 197 -2.36 11.06 -6.28
N LEU A 198 -3.49 10.81 -5.62
CA LEU A 198 -4.50 9.83 -6.07
C LEU A 198 -5.05 10.18 -7.45
N LEU A 199 -5.46 11.44 -7.66
CA LEU A 199 -5.96 11.90 -8.95
C LEU A 199 -4.90 11.88 -10.05
N GLY A 200 -3.65 12.23 -9.72
CA GLY A 200 -2.52 12.12 -10.66
C GLY A 200 -2.28 10.67 -11.05
N ALA A 201 -2.14 9.78 -10.07
CA ALA A 201 -1.89 8.36 -10.30
C ALA A 201 -3.02 7.67 -11.06
N PHE A 202 -4.28 8.06 -10.84
CA PHE A 202 -5.42 7.61 -11.63
C PHE A 202 -5.25 7.89 -13.13
N LYS A 203 -4.66 9.04 -13.47
CA LYS A 203 -4.33 9.45 -14.85
C LYS A 203 -2.96 8.96 -15.33
N ASN A 204 -2.27 8.11 -14.57
CA ASN A 204 -0.88 7.69 -14.81
C ASN A 204 0.14 8.84 -14.79
N GLU A 205 -0.16 9.91 -14.05
CA GLU A 205 0.69 11.07 -13.86
C GLU A 205 1.12 11.23 -12.40
N GLY A 206 2.03 12.18 -12.14
CA GLY A 206 2.45 12.53 -10.80
C GLY A 206 3.73 11.85 -10.34
N LEU A 207 4.19 12.26 -9.15
CA LEU A 207 5.50 11.87 -8.62
C LEU A 207 5.54 10.41 -8.20
N THR A 208 4.40 9.84 -7.77
CA THR A 208 4.33 8.42 -7.42
C THR A 208 4.54 7.52 -8.65
N ILE A 209 3.91 7.84 -9.78
CA ILE A 209 4.08 7.08 -11.03
C ILE A 209 5.52 7.22 -11.54
N GLN A 210 6.10 8.42 -11.43
CA GLN A 210 7.50 8.64 -11.77
C GLN A 210 8.43 7.77 -10.90
N ALA A 211 8.16 7.65 -9.59
CA ALA A 211 8.93 6.78 -8.71
C ALA A 211 8.84 5.29 -9.10
N LYS A 212 7.66 4.83 -9.53
CA LYS A 212 7.49 3.47 -10.09
C LYS A 212 8.33 3.28 -11.35
N GLN A 213 8.26 4.21 -12.29
CA GLN A 213 9.01 4.15 -13.56
C GLN A 213 10.51 4.19 -13.32
N ASP A 214 10.98 5.05 -12.43
CA ASP A 214 12.40 5.13 -12.06
C ASP A 214 12.87 3.82 -11.42
N PHE A 215 12.04 3.17 -10.59
CA PHE A 215 12.34 1.86 -10.03
C PHE A 215 12.42 0.76 -11.11
N HIS A 216 11.55 0.80 -12.13
CA HIS A 216 11.62 -0.14 -13.26
C HIS A 216 12.88 0.04 -14.10
N LYS A 217 13.33 1.28 -14.34
CA LYS A 217 14.61 1.55 -15.01
C LYS A 217 15.80 0.94 -14.27
N VAL A 218 15.79 0.99 -12.93
CA VAL A 218 16.84 0.33 -12.12
C VAL A 218 16.76 -1.20 -12.24
N CYS A 219 15.56 -1.76 -12.31
CA CYS A 219 15.40 -3.20 -12.53
C CYS A 219 15.90 -3.61 -13.92
N GLU A 220 15.62 -2.81 -14.94
CA GLU A 220 16.05 -3.03 -16.32
C GLU A 220 17.57 -2.96 -16.45
N ALA A 221 18.23 -1.98 -15.81
CA ALA A 221 19.68 -1.86 -15.78
C ALA A 221 20.37 -3.11 -15.17
N ASN A 222 19.71 -3.78 -14.23
CA ASN A 222 20.22 -4.97 -13.54
C ASN A 222 19.71 -6.30 -14.14
N LYS A 223 19.10 -6.29 -15.33
CA LYS A 223 18.50 -7.47 -15.96
C LYS A 223 19.49 -8.63 -16.16
N ALA A 224 20.76 -8.34 -16.39
CA ALA A 224 21.80 -9.37 -16.56
C ALA A 224 21.97 -10.25 -15.31
N TYR A 225 21.73 -9.71 -14.12
CA TYR A 225 21.92 -10.42 -12.85
C TYR A 225 20.80 -11.43 -12.53
N VAL A 226 19.78 -11.55 -13.37
CA VAL A 226 18.69 -12.52 -13.20
C VAL A 226 19.21 -13.96 -13.15
N GLN A 227 20.36 -14.24 -13.77
CA GLN A 227 21.02 -15.55 -13.70
C GLN A 227 21.45 -15.95 -12.28
N TYR A 228 21.67 -14.99 -11.37
CA TYR A 228 22.06 -15.27 -9.99
C TYR A 228 20.93 -15.70 -9.06
N ARG A 229 19.69 -15.87 -9.58
CA ARG A 229 18.55 -16.36 -8.79
C ARG A 229 18.64 -17.85 -8.44
N GLY A 230 19.39 -18.63 -9.21
CA GLY A 230 19.65 -20.06 -8.97
C GLY A 230 20.70 -20.30 -7.91
#